data_AF-A0A920AZZ9-F1
#
_entry.id   AF-A0A920AZZ9-F1
#
_cell.length_a   1.000
_cell.length_b   1.000
_cell.length_c   1.000
_cell.angle_alpha   90.00
_cell.angle_beta   90.00
_cell.angle_gamma   90.00
#
_symmetry.space_group_name_H-M   'P 1'
#
loop_
_entity.id
_entity.type
_entity.pdbx_description
1 polymer ?
#
loop_
_entity_poly.entity_id
_entity_poly.type
_entity_poly.pdbx_seq_one_letter_code
_entity_poly.pdbx_strand_id
1 'polypeptide(L)' 'MGRSASSTDGTFRIQVPFRDGQQMYAIEATASDGEQKRNITLNFKRETPEDNSNPASEARAEWF' A
#
# COMPACT_ATOMS: atom_id res chain seq x y z
N MET A 1 0.76 8.40 -8.52
CA MET A 1 1.92 8.68 -7.64
C MET A 1 1.41 8.92 -6.22
N GLY A 2 1.59 7.98 -5.29
CA GLY A 2 1.24 8.17 -3.88
C GLY A 2 2.34 8.94 -3.16
N ARG A 3 1.99 10.04 -2.49
CA ARG A 3 2.93 10.89 -1.75
C ARG A 3 3.25 10.20 -0.41
N SER A 4 4.47 9.73 -0.23
CA SER A 4 4.97 9.26 1.07
C SER A 4 5.43 10.46 1.90
N ALA A 5 4.84 10.65 3.07
CA ALA A 5 5.37 11.55 4.09
C ALA A 5 6.32 10.75 4.99
N SER A 6 7.56 11.20 5.12
CA SER A 6 8.54 10.61 6.05
C SER A 6 8.42 11.30 7.40
N SER A 7 8.12 10.55 8.45
CA SER A 7 8.18 11.05 9.83
C SER A 7 9.65 11.25 10.23
N THR A 8 9.93 12.20 11.13
CA THR A 8 11.30 12.53 11.61
C THR A 8 12.05 11.34 12.23
N ASP A 9 11.33 10.26 12.58
CA ASP A 9 11.84 9.01 13.13
C ASP A 9 12.29 7.98 12.06
N GLY A 10 12.23 8.32 10.76
CA GLY A 10 12.57 7.37 9.68
C GLY A 10 11.45 6.38 9.33
N THR A 11 10.27 6.57 9.92
CA THR A 11 9.06 5.83 9.56
C THR A 11 8.42 6.43 8.30
N PHE A 12 8.19 5.62 7.28
CA PHE A 12 7.42 5.98 6.09
C PHE A 12 6.07 5.27 6.07
N ARG A 13 5.06 5.92 5.49
CA ARG A 13 3.72 5.34 5.30
C ARG A 13 3.36 5.37 3.82
N ILE A 14 2.76 4.28 3.34
CA ILE A 14 2.25 4.17 1.97
C ILE A 14 0.78 3.77 2.02
N GLN A 15 -0.06 4.44 1.23
CA GLN A 15 -1.42 4.00 0.97
C GLN A 15 -1.41 3.14 -0.29
N VAL A 16 -1.83 1.89 -0.17
CA VAL A 16 -1.90 0.93 -1.27
C VAL A 16 -3.35 0.58 -1.56
N PRO A 17 -3.74 0.42 -2.85
CA PRO A 17 -5.09 -0.01 -3.18
C PRO A 17 -5.33 -1.43 -2.66
N PHE A 18 -6.55 -1.68 -2.20
CA PHE A 18 -6.95 -2.93 -1.54
C PHE A 18 -7.58 -3.89 -2.56
N ARG A 19 -6.76 -4.39 -3.50
CA ARG A 19 -7.21 -5.28 -4.58
C ARG A 19 -6.74 -6.70 -4.32
N ASP A 20 -7.49 -7.66 -4.82
CA ASP A 20 -7.03 -9.04 -4.91
C ASP A 20 -5.88 -9.18 -5.91
N GLY A 21 -5.02 -10.17 -5.69
CA GLY A 21 -3.88 -10.47 -6.55
C GLY A 21 -2.53 -10.13 -5.93
N GLN A 22 -1.52 -9.97 -6.78
CA GLN A 22 -0.15 -9.69 -6.38
C GLN A 22 0.18 -8.20 -6.57
N GLN A 23 0.76 -7.59 -5.54
CA GLN A 23 1.26 -6.22 -5.57
C GLN A 23 2.73 -6.20 -5.13
N MET A 24 3.56 -5.58 -5.95
CA MET A 24 4.99 -5.41 -5.68
C MET A 24 5.31 -3.93 -5.55
N TYR A 25 5.97 -3.57 -4.44
CA TYR A 25 6.42 -2.20 -4.18
C TYR A 25 7.92 -2.21 -3.93
N ALA A 26 8.67 -1.72 -4.92
CA ALA A 26 10.09 -1.44 -4.75
C ALA A 26 10.27 -0.15 -3.94
N ILE A 27 11.09 -0.22 -2.90
CA ILE A 27 11.48 0.91 -2.07
C ILE A 27 12.98 1.09 -2.24
N GLU A 28 13.36 2.27 -2.71
CA GLU A 28 14.76 2.71 -2.76
C GLU A 28 14.98 3.75 -1.66
N ALA A 29 15.97 3.50 -0.81
CA ALA A 29 16.45 4.46 0.16
C ALA A 29 17.89 4.85 -0.19
N THR A 30 18.12 6.14 -0.40
CA THR A 30 19.45 6.72 -0.55
C THR A 30 19.79 7.45 0.74
N ALA A 31 20.97 7.18 1.30
CA ALA A 31 21.46 7.86 2.49
C ALA A 31 21.70 9.36 2.21
N SER A 32 21.69 10.18 3.25
CA SER A 32 21.81 11.65 3.13
C SER A 32 23.14 12.11 2.53
N ASP A 33 24.17 11.27 2.57
CA ASP A 33 25.49 11.47 1.95
C ASP A 33 25.55 11.00 0.48
N GLY A 34 24.51 10.31 0.00
CA GLY A 34 24.41 9.80 -1.37
C GLY A 34 25.25 8.54 -1.66
N GLU A 35 26.08 8.07 -0.72
CA GLU A 35 27.02 6.97 -0.97
C GLU A 35 26.37 5.60 -0.83
N GLN A 36 25.42 5.45 0.10
CA GLN A 36 24.71 4.19 0.30
C GLN A 36 23.32 4.21 -0.32
N LYS A 37 23.07 3.20 -1.16
CA LYS A 37 21.74 2.87 -1.69
C LYS A 37 21.31 1.52 -1.15
N ARG A 38 20.10 1.46 -0.60
CA ARG A 38 19.44 0.22 -0.19
C ARG A 38 18.17 0.06 -0.99
N ASN A 39 18.03 -1.11 -1.60
CA ASN A 39 16.78 -1.52 -2.23
C ASN A 39 16.12 -2.61 -1.39
N ILE A 40 14.81 -2.48 -1.23
CA ILE A 40 13.97 -3.48 -0.58
C ILE A 40 12.68 -3.58 -1.40
N THR A 41 12.23 -4.81 -1.64
CA THR A 41 10.98 -5.07 -2.35
C THR A 41 9.97 -5.63 -1.38
N LEU A 42 8.81 -4.98 -1.28
CA LEU A 42 7.68 -5.49 -0.54
C LEU A 42 6.74 -6.23 -1.50
N ASN A 43 6.52 -7.50 -1.24
CA ASN A 43 5.60 -8.36 -2.00
C ASN A 43 4.35 -8.63 -1.18
N PHE A 44 3.20 -8.19 -1.66
CA PHE A 44 1.90 -8.47 -1.06
C PHE A 44 1.13 -9.41 -1.97
N LYS A 45 0.59 -10.48 -1.40
CA LYS A 45 -0.43 -11.33 -2.04
C LYS A 45 -1.70 -11.22 -1.23
N ARG A 46 -2.80 -10.84 -1.87
CA ARG A 46 -4.12 -10.85 -1.27
C ARG A 46 -5.04 -11.78 -2.04
N GLU A 47 -5.80 -12.56 -1.29
CA GLU A 47 -6.88 -13.39 -1.78
C GLU A 47 -8.09 -13.15 -0.87
N THR A 48 -9.26 -12.91 -1.46
CA THR A 48 -10.55 -12.79 -0.80
C THR A 48 -11.30 -14.09 -1.06
N PRO A 49 -11.16 -15.11 -0.18
CA PRO A 49 -11.71 -16.44 -0.40
C PRO A 49 -13.24 -16.47 -0.33
N GLU A 50 -13.83 -15.59 0.46
CA GLU A 50 -15.28 -15.38 0.52
C GLU A 50 -15.59 -13.92 0.20
N ASP A 51 -16.22 -13.70 -0.95
CA ASP A 51 -16.77 -12.39 -1.33
C ASP A 51 -18.04 -12.15 -0.52
N ASN A 52 -17.90 -11.48 0.62
CA ASN A 52 -19.02 -10.94 1.40
C ASN A 52 -19.45 -9.56 0.86
N SER A 53 -19.14 -9.27 -0.42
CA SER A 53 -19.61 -8.06 -1.06
C SER A 53 -21.12 -8.15 -1.15
N ASN A 54 -21.75 -7.28 -0.37
CA ASN A 54 -23.17 -7.17 -0.31
C ASN A 54 -23.69 -6.81 -1.72
N PRO A 55 -24.62 -7.59 -2.31
CA PRO A 55 -25.11 -7.39 -3.67
C PRO A 55 -25.63 -5.95 -3.85
N ALA A 56 -25.59 -5.43 -5.08
CA ALA A 56 -25.97 -4.04 -5.36
C ALA A 56 -27.36 -3.66 -4.80
N SER A 57 -28.27 -4.63 -4.71
CA SER A 57 -29.61 -4.48 -4.13
C SER A 57 -29.65 -4.28 -2.61
N GLU A 58 -28.63 -4.74 -1.89
CA GLU A 58 -28.53 -4.58 -0.44
C GLU A 58 -27.58 -3.41 -0.07
N ALA A 59 -26.91 -2.78 -1.05
CA ALA A 59 -25.89 -1.77 -0.78
C ALA A 59 -26.54 -0.59 -0.05
N ARG A 60 -26.32 -0.52 1.27
CA ARG A 60 -26.78 0.61 2.07
C ARG A 60 -26.02 1.84 1.60
N ALA A 61 -26.75 2.85 1.13
CA ALA A 61 -26.19 4.15 0.85
C ALA A 61 -25.54 4.67 2.13
N GLU A 62 -24.21 4.70 2.19
CA GLU A 62 -23.49 5.30 3.31
C GLU A 62 -23.67 6.82 3.22
N TRP A 63 -24.14 7.43 4.31
CA TRP A 63 -24.35 8.87 4.45
C TRP A 63 -23.02 9.65 4.31
N PHE A 64 -23.14 10.88 3.80
CA PHE A 64 -22.11 11.92 3.61
C PHE A 64 -21.23 12.18 4.84
#